data_AF-A0A952SPK2-F1
#
_entry.id   AF-A0A952SPK2-F1
#
_cell.length_a   1.000
_cell.length_b   1.000
_cell.length_c   1.000
_cell.angle_alpha   90.00
_cell.angle_beta   90.00
_cell.angle_gamma   90.00
#
_symmetry.space_group_name_H-M   'P 1'
#
loop_
_entity.id
_entity.type
_entity.pdbx_description
1 polymer ?
#
loop_
_entity_poly.entity_id
_entity_poly.type
_entity_poly.pdbx_seq_one_letter_code
_entity_poly.pdbx_strand_id
1 'polypeptide(L)'
;MPSSTTKRERTESFSVDHKGMLVRAVTPRRGQPYQHRCRLASLEAVAHRFDEFGEGDTVETIADAIDEPVTQVATALAFLLERGIVERIGKLNYPASIDVHLDAMTEYHALRDKGPEPADPA
;
A
#
# COMPACT_ATOMS: atom_id res chain seq x y z
N MET A 1 -17.23 36.10 10.19
CA MET A 1 -17.62 34.71 9.90
C MET A 1 -16.41 33.99 9.35
N PRO A 2 -15.68 33.13 10.10
CA PRO A 2 -14.62 32.34 9.52
C PRO A 2 -15.26 31.15 8.79
N SER A 3 -15.41 31.25 7.46
CA SER A 3 -15.69 30.09 6.63
C SER A 3 -14.43 29.23 6.59
N SER A 4 -14.39 28.20 7.43
CA SER A 4 -13.33 27.18 7.39
C SER A 4 -13.56 26.31 6.16
N THR A 5 -12.94 26.67 5.05
CA THR A 5 -12.85 25.81 3.88
C THR A 5 -11.88 24.69 4.22
N THR A 6 -12.36 23.60 4.82
CA THR A 6 -11.59 22.39 5.06
C THR A 6 -11.07 21.90 3.71
N LYS A 7 -9.77 22.12 3.48
CA LYS A 7 -9.07 21.72 2.26
C LYS A 7 -9.15 20.19 2.17
N ARG A 8 -10.06 19.65 1.35
CA ARG A 8 -10.23 18.19 1.19
C ARG A 8 -8.90 17.58 0.75
N GLU A 9 -8.23 16.93 1.70
CA GLU A 9 -7.00 16.17 1.53
C GLU A 9 -7.31 14.88 0.75
N ARG A 10 -6.32 14.30 0.07
CA ARG A 10 -6.50 12.99 -0.58
C ARG A 10 -6.68 11.97 0.54
N THR A 11 -7.78 11.22 0.52
CA THR A 11 -7.99 10.11 1.45
C THR A 11 -7.66 8.80 0.75
N GLU A 12 -6.89 7.95 1.41
CA GLU A 12 -6.64 6.59 0.96
C GLU A 12 -6.92 5.60 2.10
N SER A 13 -7.41 4.42 1.75
CA SER A 13 -7.67 3.34 2.70
C SER A 13 -7.31 1.98 2.09
N PHE A 14 -7.09 1.02 2.97
CA PHE A 14 -6.74 -0.36 2.61
C PHE A 14 -7.75 -1.33 3.20
N SER A 15 -8.04 -2.39 2.45
CA SER A 15 -8.83 -3.54 2.92
C SER A 15 -8.35 -4.80 2.23
N VAL A 16 -8.77 -5.97 2.72
CA VAL A 16 -8.59 -7.24 2.00
C VAL A 16 -9.95 -7.72 1.55
N ASP A 17 -10.11 -8.01 0.26
CA ASP A 17 -11.37 -8.51 -0.27
C ASP A 17 -11.56 -10.02 -0.02
N HIS A 18 -12.75 -10.53 -0.36
CA HIS A 18 -13.12 -11.94 -0.18
C HIS A 18 -12.23 -12.93 -0.97
N LYS A 19 -11.43 -12.45 -1.93
CA LYS A 19 -10.47 -13.26 -2.70
C LYS A 19 -9.06 -13.18 -2.12
N GLY A 20 -8.87 -12.49 -0.99
CA GLY A 20 -7.55 -12.27 -0.39
C GLY A 20 -6.73 -11.21 -1.11
N MET A 21 -7.33 -10.37 -1.96
CA MET A 21 -6.58 -9.29 -2.62
C MET A 21 -6.49 -8.08 -1.70
N LEU A 22 -5.30 -7.51 -1.57
CA LEU A 22 -5.12 -6.20 -0.93
C LEU A 22 -5.72 -5.13 -1.85
N VAL A 23 -6.73 -4.43 -1.37
CA VAL A 23 -7.42 -3.35 -2.08
C VAL A 23 -6.97 -2.01 -1.52
N ARG A 24 -6.46 -1.15 -2.40
CA ARG A 24 -6.21 0.26 -2.10
C ARG A 24 -7.33 1.10 -2.71
N ALA A 25 -8.12 1.76 -1.88
CA ALA A 25 -9.14 2.71 -2.31
C ALA A 25 -8.62 4.14 -2.17
N VAL A 26 -8.81 4.96 -3.21
CA VAL A 26 -8.34 6.34 -3.23
C VAL A 26 -9.48 7.28 -3.60
N THR A 27 -9.73 8.26 -2.75
CA THR A 27 -10.61 9.39 -3.03
C THR A 27 -9.75 10.61 -3.35
N PRO A 28 -9.57 10.96 -4.64
CA PRO A 28 -8.74 12.09 -5.03
C PRO A 28 -9.44 13.41 -4.70
N ARG A 29 -8.66 14.49 -4.56
CA ARG A 29 -9.19 15.84 -4.36
C ARG A 29 -10.11 16.31 -5.49
N ARG A 30 -9.86 15.83 -6.71
CA ARG A 30 -10.66 16.07 -7.91
C ARG A 30 -10.68 14.77 -8.74
N GLY A 31 -11.81 14.47 -9.34
CA GLY A 31 -12.01 13.26 -10.13
C GLY A 31 -12.84 12.21 -9.39
N GLN A 32 -12.93 11.01 -9.97
CA GLN A 32 -13.70 9.91 -9.42
C GLN A 32 -12.84 9.07 -8.46
N PRO A 33 -13.41 8.56 -7.36
CA PRO A 33 -12.77 7.53 -6.54
C PRO A 33 -12.38 6.33 -7.39
N TYR A 34 -11.25 5.71 -7.06
CA TYR A 34 -10.76 4.53 -7.78
C TYR A 34 -10.13 3.52 -6.81
N GLN A 35 -9.99 2.30 -7.31
CA GLN A 35 -9.37 1.20 -6.57
C GLN A 35 -8.29 0.52 -7.39
N HIS A 36 -7.21 0.14 -6.71
CA HIS A 36 -6.22 -0.81 -7.21
C HIS A 36 -6.22 -2.05 -6.34
N ARG A 37 -5.86 -3.19 -6.93
CA ARG A 37 -5.76 -4.48 -6.25
C ARG A 37 -4.35 -5.04 -6.39
N CYS A 38 -3.84 -5.58 -5.30
CA CYS A 38 -2.57 -6.29 -5.23
C CYS A 38 -2.82 -7.73 -4.77
N ARG A 39 -2.19 -8.71 -5.42
CA ARG A 39 -2.17 -10.10 -4.95
C ARG A 39 -1.30 -10.18 -3.69
N LEU A 40 -1.64 -11.09 -2.78
CA LEU A 40 -0.81 -11.35 -1.60
C LEU A 40 0.63 -11.71 -1.99
N ALA A 41 0.81 -12.59 -2.98
CA ALA A 41 2.13 -12.98 -3.48
C ALA A 41 2.98 -11.78 -3.95
N SER A 42 2.36 -10.79 -4.58
CA SER A 42 3.08 -9.58 -5.02
C SER A 42 3.43 -8.66 -3.85
N LEU A 43 2.60 -8.61 -2.79
CA LEU A 43 2.97 -7.95 -1.53
C LEU A 43 4.15 -8.66 -0.85
N GLU A 44 4.11 -9.99 -0.77
CA GLU A 44 5.19 -10.81 -0.20
C GLU A 44 6.50 -10.60 -0.96
N ALA A 45 6.47 -10.62 -2.30
CA ALA A 45 7.65 -10.43 -3.14
C ALA A 45 8.28 -9.04 -2.95
N VAL A 46 7.46 -7.99 -2.87
CA VAL A 46 7.95 -6.63 -2.56
C VAL A 46 8.58 -6.57 -1.17
N ALA A 47 7.97 -7.22 -0.18
CA ALA A 47 8.49 -7.21 1.18
C ALA A 47 9.83 -7.96 1.28
N HIS A 48 9.94 -9.14 0.65
CA HIS A 48 11.20 -9.88 0.58
C HIS A 48 12.30 -9.12 -0.16
N ARG A 49 11.97 -8.36 -1.20
CA ARG A 49 12.96 -7.51 -1.89
C ARG A 49 13.65 -6.54 -0.93
N PHE A 50 12.91 -5.98 0.03
CA PHE A 50 13.50 -5.12 1.06
C PHE A 50 14.35 -5.89 2.07
N ASP A 51 13.89 -7.05 2.53
CA ASP A 51 14.65 -7.90 3.44
C ASP A 51 15.98 -8.37 2.82
N GLU A 52 16.00 -8.65 1.52
CA GLU A 52 17.18 -9.13 0.80
C GLU A 52 18.17 -8.03 0.45
N PHE A 53 17.69 -6.86 0.01
CA PHE A 53 18.56 -5.83 -0.57
C PHE A 53 18.86 -4.68 0.40
N GLY A 54 17.93 -4.32 1.29
CA GLY A 54 18.13 -3.31 2.34
C GLY A 54 18.38 -1.86 1.87
N GLU A 55 18.66 -1.62 0.59
CA GLU A 55 18.95 -0.31 0.01
C GLU A 55 17.70 0.37 -0.58
N GLY A 56 17.84 1.66 -0.89
CA GLY A 56 16.74 2.46 -1.42
C GLY A 56 16.46 2.18 -2.89
N ASP A 57 15.26 1.72 -3.21
CA ASP A 57 14.82 1.43 -4.58
C ASP A 57 13.63 2.29 -5.03
N THR A 58 13.50 2.53 -6.34
CA THR A 58 12.26 3.07 -6.91
C THR A 58 11.23 1.97 -7.14
N VAL A 59 9.98 2.37 -7.40
CA VAL A 59 8.90 1.43 -7.74
C VAL A 59 9.26 0.61 -8.98
N GLU A 60 9.87 1.27 -9.98
CA GLU A 60 10.28 0.66 -11.23
C GLU A 60 11.42 -0.34 -11.01
N THR A 61 12.45 0.02 -10.25
CA THR A 61 13.55 -0.90 -9.92
C THR A 61 13.05 -2.15 -9.20
N ILE A 62 12.13 -1.99 -8.23
CA ILE A 62 11.54 -3.15 -7.53
C ILE A 62 10.75 -4.01 -8.51
N ALA A 63 9.90 -3.41 -9.33
CA ALA A 63 9.07 -4.12 -10.30
C ALA A 63 9.91 -4.94 -11.29
N ASP A 64 10.97 -4.34 -11.82
CA ASP A 64 11.91 -5.01 -12.73
C ASP A 64 12.67 -6.14 -12.02
N ALA A 65 13.07 -5.94 -10.75
CA ALA A 65 13.84 -6.93 -9.99
C ALA A 65 13.04 -8.20 -9.63
N ILE A 66 11.75 -8.06 -9.33
CA ILE A 66 10.88 -9.18 -8.92
C ILE A 66 9.95 -9.68 -10.04
N ASP A 67 10.09 -9.15 -11.26
CA ASP A 67 9.26 -9.46 -12.43
C ASP A 67 7.75 -9.34 -12.16
N GLU A 68 7.35 -8.24 -11.52
CA GLU A 68 5.94 -7.95 -11.19
C GLU A 68 5.45 -6.66 -11.87
N PRO A 69 4.15 -6.55 -12.23
CA PRO A 69 3.62 -5.34 -12.79
C PRO A 69 3.77 -4.15 -11.82
N VAL A 70 4.21 -3.00 -12.34
CA VAL A 70 4.39 -1.74 -11.59
C VAL A 70 3.16 -1.37 -10.75
N THR A 71 1.94 -1.67 -11.21
CA THR A 71 0.70 -1.38 -10.46
C THR A 71 0.52 -2.26 -9.23
N GLN A 72 0.99 -3.52 -9.25
CA GLN A 72 1.02 -4.40 -8.07
C GLN A 72 2.02 -3.83 -7.06
N VAL A 73 3.25 -3.55 -7.51
CA VAL A 73 4.32 -3.01 -6.69
C VAL A 73 3.94 -1.67 -6.07
N ALA A 74 3.36 -0.75 -6.84
CA ALA A 74 2.90 0.54 -6.34
C ALA A 74 1.79 0.41 -5.30
N THR A 75 0.93 -0.61 -5.41
CA THR A 75 -0.14 -0.87 -4.44
C THR A 75 0.44 -1.46 -3.14
N ALA A 76 1.34 -2.42 -3.25
CA ALA A 76 2.07 -2.98 -2.11
C ALA A 76 2.87 -1.90 -1.38
N LEU A 77 3.67 -1.11 -2.09
CA LEU A 77 4.45 -0.01 -1.50
C LEU A 77 3.57 1.02 -0.80
N ALA A 78 2.42 1.39 -1.38
CA ALA A 78 1.51 2.32 -0.73
C ALA A 78 1.01 1.78 0.61
N PHE A 79 0.74 0.48 0.70
CA PHE A 79 0.36 -0.16 1.96
C PHE A 79 1.53 -0.17 2.96
N LEU A 80 2.72 -0.57 2.55
CA LEU A 80 3.90 -0.59 3.43
C LEU A 80 4.27 0.81 3.95
N LEU A 81 4.12 1.85 3.11
CA LEU A 81 4.32 3.25 3.48
C LEU A 81 3.28 3.72 4.50
N GLU A 82 2.00 3.39 4.29
CA GLU A 82 0.93 3.76 5.22
C GLU A 82 1.10 3.11 6.59
N ARG A 83 1.66 1.89 6.62
CA ARG A 83 1.98 1.16 7.86
C ARG A 83 3.29 1.58 8.51
N GLY A 84 4.09 2.43 7.85
CA GLY A 84 5.42 2.81 8.33
C GLY A 84 6.44 1.66 8.33
N ILE A 85 6.21 0.61 7.56
CA ILE A 85 7.13 -0.52 7.38
C ILE A 85 8.22 -0.17 6.35
N VAL A 86 7.86 0.68 5.40
CA VAL A 86 8.76 1.29 4.41
C VAL A 86 8.67 2.80 4.57
N GLU A 87 9.79 3.50 4.39
CA GLU A 87 9.85 4.95 4.34
C GLU A 87 10.28 5.44 2.97
N ARG A 88 9.92 6.68 2.61
CA ARG A 88 10.31 7.29 1.35
C ARG A 88 11.21 8.50 1.59
N ILE A 89 12.43 8.45 1.07
CA ILE A 89 13.37 9.58 1.04
C ILE A 89 13.56 10.01 -0.41
N GLY A 90 12.99 11.16 -0.77
CA GLY A 90 12.96 11.63 -2.15
C GLY A 90 12.13 10.70 -3.05
N LYS A 91 12.79 10.01 -3.99
CA LYS A 91 12.15 9.04 -4.90
C LYS A 91 12.35 7.58 -4.49
N LEU A 92 13.23 7.33 -3.53
CA LEU A 92 13.66 6.01 -3.12
C LEU A 92 12.84 5.57 -1.90
N ASN A 93 12.54 4.28 -1.85
CA ASN A 93 11.81 3.64 -0.77
C ASN A 93 12.81 2.75 -0.01
N TYR A 94 12.85 2.87 1.32
CA TYR A 94 13.79 2.20 2.20
C TYR A 94 13.02 1.36 3.23
N PRO A 95 13.57 0.21 3.67
CA PRO A 95 13.01 -0.50 4.80
C PRO A 95 13.09 0.36 6.06
N ALA A 96 11.97 0.48 6.78
CA ALA A 96 11.91 1.12 8.10
C ALA A 96 11.88 0.09 9.24
N SER A 97 11.85 -1.21 8.89
CA SER A 97 11.94 -2.35 9.80
C SER A 97 13.02 -3.32 9.33
N ILE A 98 13.49 -4.18 10.25
CA ILE A 98 14.47 -5.23 9.98
C ILE A 98 13.81 -6.43 9.28
N ASP A 99 12.54 -6.71 9.58
CA ASP A 99 11.80 -7.85 9.04
C ASP A 99 10.54 -7.35 8.31
N VAL A 100 10.74 -6.70 7.16
CA VAL A 100 9.68 -6.08 6.35
C VAL A 100 8.63 -7.10 5.95
N HIS A 101 9.02 -8.33 5.59
CA HIS A 101 8.07 -9.38 5.30
C HIS A 101 7.16 -9.74 6.49
N LEU A 102 7.72 -9.96 7.68
CA LEU A 102 6.93 -10.37 8.84
C LEU A 102 5.96 -9.27 9.28
N ASP A 103 6.40 -8.01 9.26
CA ASP A 103 5.55 -6.88 9.58
C ASP A 103 4.44 -6.71 8.53
N ALA A 104 4.77 -6.86 7.25
CA ALA A 104 3.80 -6.77 6.16
C ALA A 104 2.72 -7.85 6.27
N MET A 105 3.10 -9.09 6.57
CA MET A 105 2.17 -10.21 6.73
C MET A 105 1.29 -10.05 7.98
N THR A 106 1.87 -9.54 9.06
CA THR A 106 1.12 -9.23 10.29
C THR A 106 0.02 -8.22 10.02
N GLU A 107 0.35 -7.09 9.38
CA GLU A 107 -0.62 -6.05 9.06
C GLU A 107 -1.65 -6.50 8.02
N TYR A 108 -1.22 -7.27 7.00
CA TYR A 108 -2.14 -7.83 6.01
C TYR A 108 -3.16 -8.77 6.66
N HIS A 109 -2.72 -9.67 7.55
CA HIS A 109 -3.62 -10.61 8.22
C HIS A 109 -4.54 -9.90 9.23
N ALA A 110 -4.03 -8.92 9.98
CA ALA A 110 -4.86 -8.09 10.83
C ALA A 110 -5.95 -7.35 10.04
N LEU A 111 -5.63 -6.87 8.83
CA LEU A 111 -6.58 -6.22 7.93
C LEU A 111 -7.61 -7.20 7.37
N ARG A 112 -7.17 -8.41 6.99
CA ARG A 112 -8.06 -9.47 6.52
C ARG A 112 -9.05 -9.91 7.59
N ASP A 113 -8.59 -10.05 8.83
CA ASP A 113 -9.42 -10.54 9.94
C ASP A 113 -10.48 -9.52 10.37
N LYS A 114 -10.23 -8.21 10.16
CA LYS A 114 -11.27 -7.17 10.30
C LYS A 114 -12.39 -7.29 9.26
N GLY A 115 -12.13 -7.94 8.13
CA GLY A 115 -13.03 -8.03 7.00
C GLY A 115 -13.14 -6.73 6.19
N PRO A 116 -13.84 -6.75 5.05
CA PRO A 116 -14.10 -5.55 4.28
C PRO A 116 -15.00 -4.60 5.09
N GLU A 117 -14.61 -3.33 5.17
CA GLU A 117 -15.46 -2.30 5.78
C GLU A 117 -16.81 -2.27 5.03
N PRO A 118 -17.96 -2.28 5.73
CA PRO A 118 -19.25 -2.27 5.07
C PRO A 118 -19.34 -1.02 4.19
N ALA A 119 -19.64 -1.20 2.91
CA ALA A 119 -19.92 -0.08 2.02
C ALA A 119 -21.10 0.70 2.60
N ASP A 120 -20.92 2.00 2.84
CA ASP A 120 -22.00 2.90 3.24
C ASP A 120 -23.18 2.69 2.28
N PRO A 121 -24.41 2.48 2.78
CA PRO A 121 -25.57 2.37 1.91
C PRO A 121 -25.75 3.68 1.14
N ALA A 122 -25.80 3.56 -0.18
CA ALA A 122 -26.03 4.65 -1.13
C ALA A 122 -27.41 5.33 -0.92
#